data_AF-A0A7S2XJ56-F1
#
_entry.id   AF-A0A7S2XJ56-F1
#
_cell.length_a   1.000
_cell.length_b   1.000
_cell.length_c   1.000
_cell.angle_alpha   90.00
_cell.angle_beta   90.00
_cell.angle_gamma   90.00
#
_symmetry.space_group_name_H-M   'P 1'
#
loop_
_entity.id
_entity.type
_entity.pdbx_description
1 polymer ?
#
loop_
_entity_poly.entity_id
_entity_poly.type
_entity_poly.pdbx_seq_one_letter_code
_entity_poly.pdbx_strand_id
1 'polypeptide(L)'
;FFLYFLDLPGKGDLIAVDAEFVSVQHEQSALAATGSKETISEARLALARISVIDCRTGNVIIDDHVLPREPVVDYLTRFSGIVKSDLEPSTSPRHLVTTRNAYLKLRLLLDRGCIFVGHGLNQDFFIVNLFVPPSQIIDTVEIFRQDRMRKISLRFLANHVLGRDMQQNTHDSIEDARAAFELYLKALEFKQNDTFEKVLNEIYQIGQRTDWKLGLDTAE
;
A
#
# COMPACT_ATOMS: atom_id res chain seq x y z
N PHE A 1 -17.85 11.93 -23.59
CA PHE A 1 -16.94 12.59 -22.63
C PHE A 1 -17.63 13.06 -21.34
N PHE A 2 -18.92 13.39 -21.33
CA PHE A 2 -19.64 13.87 -20.13
C PHE A 2 -20.15 12.76 -19.19
N LEU A 3 -20.33 11.52 -19.69
CA LEU A 3 -20.88 10.39 -18.94
C LEU A 3 -19.90 9.76 -17.93
N TYR A 4 -18.58 9.91 -18.08
CA TYR A 4 -17.61 9.30 -17.15
C TYR A 4 -17.41 10.08 -15.84
N PHE A 5 -17.75 11.37 -15.80
CA PHE A 5 -17.45 12.21 -14.63
C PHE A 5 -18.50 12.08 -13.51
N LEU A 6 -19.72 11.66 -13.85
CA LEU A 6 -20.81 11.42 -12.89
C LEU A 6 -20.64 10.10 -12.13
N ASP A 7 -19.99 9.11 -12.74
CA ASP A 7 -19.79 7.79 -12.13
C ASP A 7 -18.56 7.72 -11.21
N LEU A 8 -17.67 8.72 -11.25
CA LEU A 8 -16.51 8.76 -10.36
C LEU A 8 -16.92 8.95 -8.89
N PRO A 9 -16.24 8.29 -7.95
CA PRO A 9 -16.51 8.45 -6.52
C PRO A 9 -16.40 9.91 -6.09
N GLY A 10 -17.22 10.31 -5.12
CA GLY A 10 -17.34 11.67 -4.63
C GLY A 10 -17.20 11.77 -3.11
N LYS A 11 -17.79 12.81 -2.54
CA LYS A 11 -17.63 13.14 -1.13
C LYS A 11 -18.15 12.02 -0.24
N GLY A 12 -17.27 11.45 0.59
CA GLY A 12 -17.59 10.38 1.53
C GLY A 12 -17.53 8.98 0.92
N ASP A 13 -17.40 8.85 -0.41
CA ASP A 13 -17.20 7.56 -1.04
C ASP A 13 -15.81 7.02 -0.71
N LEU A 14 -15.75 5.72 -0.42
CA LEU A 14 -14.49 5.03 -0.15
C LEU A 14 -13.81 4.66 -1.46
N ILE A 15 -12.49 4.86 -1.50
CA ILE A 15 -11.62 4.33 -2.55
C ILE A 15 -10.49 3.56 -1.90
N ALA A 16 -10.19 2.37 -2.39
CA ALA A 16 -9.04 1.60 -1.92
C ALA A 16 -7.83 1.97 -2.77
N VAL A 17 -6.68 2.22 -2.13
CA VAL A 17 -5.45 2.61 -2.82
C VAL A 17 -4.27 1.82 -2.30
N ASP A 18 -3.37 1.50 -3.23
CA ASP A 18 -2.06 0.93 -2.95
C ASP A 18 -1.06 1.45 -4.00
N ALA A 19 0.20 1.60 -3.61
CA ALA A 19 1.25 2.17 -4.43
C ALA A 19 2.55 1.35 -4.34
N GLU A 20 3.20 1.16 -5.48
CA GLU A 20 4.49 0.47 -5.57
C GLU A 20 5.61 1.43 -5.93
N PHE A 21 6.79 1.14 -5.40
CA PHE A 21 7.95 2.02 -5.50
C PHE A 21 9.17 1.31 -6.05
N VAL A 22 10.02 2.10 -6.69
CA VAL A 22 11.37 1.71 -7.14
C VAL A 22 12.40 2.61 -6.50
N SER A 23 13.63 2.12 -6.34
CA SER A 23 14.74 2.92 -5.85
C SER A 23 15.41 3.68 -6.98
N VAL A 24 15.57 5.00 -6.80
CA VAL A 24 16.30 5.89 -7.72
C VAL A 24 17.67 6.29 -7.15
N GLN A 25 17.96 5.91 -5.91
CA GLN A 25 19.24 6.15 -5.26
C GLN A 25 19.46 5.11 -4.16
N HIS A 26 20.63 4.46 -4.17
CA HIS A 26 21.02 3.56 -3.09
C HIS A 26 21.39 4.32 -1.82
N GLU A 27 21.17 3.67 -0.67
CA GLU A 27 21.76 4.11 0.58
C GLU A 27 23.29 4.15 0.43
N GLN A 28 23.89 5.27 0.80
CA GLN A 28 25.34 5.39 0.89
C GLN A 28 25.71 5.38 2.36
N SER A 29 26.67 4.55 2.71
CA SER A 29 27.20 4.45 4.05
C SER A 29 28.72 4.46 4.01
N ALA A 30 29.34 5.19 4.92
CA ALA A 30 30.78 5.12 5.15
C ALA A 30 31.07 4.32 6.41
N LEU A 31 32.27 3.75 6.47
CA LEU A 31 32.84 3.29 7.72
C LEU A 31 33.57 4.47 8.37
N ALA A 32 33.13 4.84 9.56
CA ALA A 32 33.85 5.79 10.39
C ALA A 32 35.19 5.20 10.83
N ALA A 33 36.15 6.06 11.19
CA ALA A 33 37.45 5.63 11.71
C ALA A 33 37.36 4.76 12.99
N THR A 34 36.21 4.81 13.69
CA THR A 34 35.85 4.00 14.86
C THR A 34 35.34 2.61 14.51
N GLY A 35 35.15 2.29 13.22
CA GLY A 35 34.58 1.02 12.74
C GLY A 35 33.05 0.98 12.70
N SER A 36 32.35 2.04 13.12
CA SER A 36 30.89 2.15 12.98
C SER A 36 30.48 2.49 11.55
N LYS A 37 29.43 1.83 11.06
CA LYS A 37 28.77 2.17 9.78
C LYS A 37 27.95 3.43 9.98
N GLU A 38 28.30 4.51 9.30
CA GLU A 38 27.56 5.77 9.29
C GLU A 38 26.83 5.91 7.95
N THR A 39 25.51 6.07 8.00
CA THR A 39 24.70 6.33 6.81
C THR A 39 24.92 7.78 6.36
N ILE A 40 25.48 7.95 5.17
CA ILE A 40 25.73 9.25 4.52
C ILE A 40 24.46 9.76 3.84
N SER A 41 23.73 8.86 3.17
CA SER A 41 22.45 9.19 2.55
C SER A 41 21.52 7.99 2.57
N GLU A 42 20.26 8.21 2.89
CA GLU A 42 19.22 7.19 2.82
C GLU A 42 18.91 6.79 1.37
N ALA A 43 18.38 5.58 1.19
CA ALA A 43 17.84 5.17 -0.10
C ALA A 43 16.62 6.05 -0.44
N ARG A 44 16.50 6.45 -1.70
CA ARG A 44 15.37 7.28 -2.15
C ARG A 44 14.48 6.52 -3.11
N LEU A 45 13.20 6.48 -2.74
CA LEU A 45 12.16 5.79 -3.50
C LEU A 45 11.42 6.76 -4.43
N ALA A 46 10.93 6.23 -5.54
CA ALA A 46 10.05 6.92 -6.48
C ALA A 46 8.84 6.04 -6.80
N LEU A 47 7.67 6.67 -6.98
CA LEU A 47 6.44 6.00 -7.39
C LEU A 47 6.62 5.33 -8.75
N ALA A 48 6.25 4.05 -8.83
CA ALA A 48 6.36 3.22 -10.02
C ALA A 48 5.03 2.60 -10.47
N ARG A 49 4.08 2.37 -9.55
CA ARG A 49 2.70 1.97 -9.88
C ARG A 49 1.74 2.52 -8.83
N ILE A 50 0.53 2.83 -9.25
CA ILE A 50 -0.57 3.23 -8.37
C ILE A 50 -1.85 2.55 -8.81
N SER A 51 -2.51 1.86 -7.88
CA SER A 51 -3.79 1.21 -8.11
C SER A 51 -4.85 1.87 -7.23
N VAL A 52 -6.01 2.19 -7.82
CA VAL A 52 -7.16 2.74 -7.09
C VAL A 52 -8.43 2.00 -7.50
N ILE A 53 -9.21 1.60 -6.50
CA ILE A 53 -10.46 0.85 -6.66
C ILE A 53 -11.59 1.69 -6.10
N ASP A 54 -12.67 1.80 -6.86
CA ASP A 54 -13.94 2.34 -6.36
C ASP A 54 -14.62 1.28 -5.49
N CYS A 55 -14.66 1.49 -4.17
CA CYS A 55 -15.23 0.53 -3.22
C CYS A 55 -16.74 0.31 -3.39
N ARG A 56 -17.46 1.24 -4.06
CA ARG A 56 -18.90 1.09 -4.31
C ARG A 56 -19.19 0.03 -5.36
N THR A 57 -18.29 -0.07 -6.35
CA THR A 57 -18.48 -0.92 -7.54
C THR A 57 -17.51 -2.10 -7.57
N GLY A 58 -16.40 -2.04 -6.83
CA GLY A 58 -15.30 -3.00 -6.91
C GLY A 58 -14.40 -2.82 -8.14
N ASN A 59 -14.67 -1.81 -8.98
CA ASN A 59 -13.95 -1.58 -10.22
C ASN A 59 -12.63 -0.85 -9.98
N VAL A 60 -11.60 -1.27 -10.71
CA VAL A 60 -10.33 -0.55 -10.80
C VAL A 60 -10.55 0.71 -11.64
N ILE A 61 -10.34 1.88 -11.03
CA ILE A 61 -10.51 3.19 -11.70
C ILE A 61 -9.17 3.83 -12.07
N ILE A 62 -8.07 3.39 -11.42
CA ILE A 62 -6.69 3.75 -11.77
C ILE A 62 -5.84 2.48 -11.62
N ASP A 63 -5.06 2.13 -12.63
CA ASP A 63 -3.95 1.16 -12.57
C ASP A 63 -2.87 1.67 -13.51
N ASP A 64 -2.11 2.63 -13.01
CA ASP A 64 -1.12 3.37 -13.79
C ASP A 64 0.28 2.93 -13.39
N HIS A 65 1.12 2.63 -14.39
CA HIS A 65 2.56 2.54 -14.18
C HIS A 65 3.16 3.92 -14.37
N VAL A 66 4.01 4.34 -13.44
CA VAL A 66 4.49 5.71 -13.33
C VAL A 66 5.95 5.76 -13.71
N LEU A 67 6.26 6.51 -14.76
CA LEU A 67 7.64 6.72 -15.18
C LEU A 67 8.32 7.70 -14.21
N PRO A 68 9.35 7.25 -13.45
CA PRO A 68 10.11 8.13 -12.58
C PRO A 68 10.89 9.16 -13.41
N ARG A 69 11.09 10.36 -12.86
CA ARG A 69 11.91 11.40 -13.52
C ARG A 69 13.39 11.04 -13.57
N GLU A 70 13.82 10.17 -12.68
CA GLU A 70 15.21 9.81 -12.47
C GLU A 70 15.43 8.34 -12.83
N PRO A 71 16.66 7.97 -13.27
CA PRO A 71 16.95 6.58 -13.59
C PRO A 71 16.69 5.66 -12.39
N VAL A 72 16.00 4.55 -12.65
CA VAL A 72 15.79 3.51 -11.65
C VAL A 72 17.11 2.76 -11.44
N VAL A 73 17.52 2.68 -10.18
CA VAL A 73 18.74 1.98 -9.74
C VAL A 73 18.41 0.57 -9.29
N ASP A 74 17.28 0.38 -8.59
CA ASP A 74 16.75 -0.93 -8.21
C ASP A 74 15.23 -0.94 -8.33
N TYR A 75 14.68 -1.93 -9.02
CA TYR A 75 13.24 -2.05 -9.22
C TYR A 75 12.52 -2.62 -8.00
N LEU A 76 13.26 -3.20 -7.04
CA LEU A 76 12.69 -3.84 -5.86
C LEU A 76 11.65 -4.90 -6.22
N THR A 77 11.79 -5.59 -7.36
CA THR A 77 10.75 -6.43 -7.99
C THR A 77 10.10 -7.43 -7.04
N ARG A 78 10.85 -7.98 -6.07
CA ARG A 78 10.31 -8.88 -5.05
C ARG A 78 9.20 -8.21 -4.20
N PHE A 79 9.35 -6.92 -3.93
CA PHE A 79 8.43 -6.13 -3.12
C PHE A 79 7.46 -5.34 -3.99
N SER A 80 7.88 -4.83 -5.14
CA SER A 80 7.08 -3.93 -5.98
C SER A 80 6.28 -4.63 -7.09
N GLY A 81 6.68 -5.86 -7.46
CA GLY A 81 6.19 -6.52 -8.66
C GLY A 81 6.66 -5.89 -9.99
N ILE A 82 7.40 -4.77 -9.96
CA ILE A 82 7.78 -4.01 -11.15
C ILE A 82 9.06 -4.58 -11.77
N VAL A 83 9.05 -4.77 -13.08
CA VAL A 83 10.24 -5.09 -13.86
C VAL A 83 10.62 -3.96 -14.81
N LYS A 84 11.88 -3.96 -15.29
CA LYS A 84 12.38 -2.93 -16.22
C LYS A 84 11.49 -2.70 -17.44
N SER A 85 10.95 -3.77 -18.03
CA SER A 85 10.09 -3.67 -19.20
C SER A 85 8.76 -2.96 -18.92
N ASP A 86 8.27 -2.95 -17.69
CA ASP A 86 7.04 -2.24 -17.35
C ASP A 86 7.21 -0.72 -17.41
N LEU A 87 8.43 -0.22 -17.19
CA LEU A 87 8.75 1.22 -17.17
C LEU A 87 9.48 1.70 -18.43
N GLU A 88 9.54 0.89 -19.49
CA GLU A 88 10.20 1.25 -20.74
C GLU A 88 9.23 2.01 -21.68
N PRO A 89 9.42 3.33 -21.93
CA PRO A 89 8.41 4.15 -22.62
C PRO A 89 8.05 3.70 -24.04
N SER A 90 8.96 3.00 -24.71
CA SER A 90 8.79 2.60 -26.11
C SER A 90 8.15 1.22 -26.29
N THR A 91 8.22 0.36 -25.27
CA THR A 91 7.87 -1.07 -25.40
C THR A 91 6.98 -1.59 -24.28
N SER A 92 6.72 -0.79 -23.25
CA SER A 92 5.95 -1.25 -22.09
C SER A 92 4.56 -1.74 -22.50
N PRO A 93 4.13 -2.91 -21.98
CA PRO A 93 2.77 -3.39 -22.16
C PRO A 93 1.77 -2.71 -21.20
N ARG A 94 2.24 -1.81 -20.34
CA ARG A 94 1.47 -1.19 -19.27
C ARG A 94 0.99 0.21 -19.65
N HIS A 95 -0.04 0.69 -18.96
CA HIS A 95 -0.48 2.07 -19.11
C HIS A 95 0.49 3.02 -18.39
N LEU A 96 1.45 3.56 -19.14
CA LEU A 96 2.47 4.46 -18.64
C LEU A 96 1.98 5.90 -18.53
N VAL A 97 2.22 6.51 -17.38
CA VAL A 97 1.94 7.92 -17.12
C VAL A 97 3.13 8.60 -16.47
N THR A 98 3.15 9.93 -16.53
CA THR A 98 4.13 10.72 -15.78
C THR A 98 3.73 10.81 -14.30
N THR A 99 4.70 11.03 -13.42
CA THR A 99 4.44 11.31 -11.98
C THR A 99 3.43 12.44 -11.80
N ARG A 100 3.46 13.47 -12.68
CA ARG A 100 2.50 14.59 -12.63
C ARG A 100 1.07 14.13 -12.90
N ASN A 101 0.86 13.24 -13.87
CA ASN A 101 -0.47 12.74 -14.21
C ASN A 101 -1.03 11.85 -13.09
N ALA A 102 -0.21 10.95 -12.54
CA ALA A 102 -0.59 10.13 -11.39
C ALA A 102 -1.01 11.01 -10.19
N TYR A 103 -0.19 12.02 -9.85
CA TYR A 103 -0.50 13.00 -8.81
C TYR A 103 -1.83 13.71 -9.06
N LEU A 104 -2.06 14.22 -10.27
CA LEU A 104 -3.29 14.95 -10.59
C LEU A 104 -4.55 14.08 -10.49
N LYS A 105 -4.47 12.79 -10.85
CA LYS A 105 -5.57 11.85 -10.69
C LYS A 105 -5.91 11.61 -9.21
N LEU A 106 -4.90 11.36 -8.37
CA LEU A 106 -5.11 11.21 -6.91
C LEU A 106 -5.62 12.51 -6.29
N ARG A 107 -5.06 13.65 -6.70
CA ARG A 107 -5.48 14.97 -6.23
C ARG A 107 -6.94 15.26 -6.59
N LEU A 108 -7.39 14.88 -7.77
CA LEU A 108 -8.80 15.01 -8.16
C LEU A 108 -9.72 14.22 -7.22
N LEU A 109 -9.38 12.97 -6.90
CA LEU A 109 -10.17 12.14 -5.98
C LEU A 109 -10.18 12.73 -4.56
N LEU A 110 -9.04 13.24 -4.11
CA LEU A 110 -8.92 13.96 -2.84
C LEU A 110 -9.83 15.19 -2.80
N ASP A 111 -9.74 16.06 -3.81
CA ASP A 111 -10.51 17.31 -3.89
C ASP A 111 -12.02 17.05 -4.04
N ARG A 112 -12.42 15.88 -4.58
CA ARG A 112 -13.81 15.43 -4.62
C ARG A 112 -14.35 14.96 -3.27
N GLY A 113 -13.49 14.82 -2.26
CA GLY A 113 -13.88 14.40 -0.92
C GLY A 113 -13.92 12.89 -0.73
N CYS A 114 -13.28 12.10 -1.60
CA CYS A 114 -13.16 10.66 -1.41
C CYS A 114 -12.34 10.33 -0.16
N ILE A 115 -12.61 9.20 0.47
CA ILE A 115 -11.87 8.70 1.62
C ILE A 115 -10.99 7.54 1.15
N PHE A 116 -9.69 7.67 1.38
CA PHE A 116 -8.67 6.71 0.98
C PHE A 116 -8.56 5.60 2.04
N VAL A 117 -8.81 4.37 1.62
CA VAL A 117 -8.63 3.15 2.41
C VAL A 117 -7.39 2.43 1.91
N GLY A 118 -6.52 1.97 2.80
CA GLY A 118 -5.31 1.26 2.42
C GLY A 118 -4.55 0.71 3.62
N HIS A 119 -3.29 0.34 3.42
CA HIS A 119 -2.45 -0.27 4.45
C HIS A 119 -1.06 0.36 4.48
N GLY A 120 -0.77 1.22 5.45
CA GLY A 120 0.51 1.93 5.54
C GLY A 120 0.58 3.22 4.72
N LEU A 121 -0.56 3.85 4.44
CA LEU A 121 -0.70 4.98 3.51
C LEU A 121 0.14 6.22 3.82
N ASN A 122 0.58 6.39 5.07
CA ASN A 122 1.45 7.50 5.45
C ASN A 122 2.74 7.56 4.62
N GLN A 123 3.38 6.41 4.39
CA GLN A 123 4.60 6.36 3.59
C GLN A 123 4.29 6.61 2.11
N ASP A 124 3.18 6.07 1.62
CA ASP A 124 2.81 6.20 0.22
C ASP A 124 2.53 7.65 -0.14
N PHE A 125 1.70 8.34 0.64
CA PHE A 125 1.37 9.74 0.45
C PHE A 125 2.58 10.66 0.62
N PHE A 126 3.53 10.30 1.50
CA PHE A 126 4.80 11.00 1.61
C PHE A 126 5.61 10.90 0.30
N ILE A 127 5.78 9.70 -0.27
CA ILE A 127 6.55 9.52 -1.52
C ILE A 127 5.83 10.16 -2.71
N VAL A 128 4.50 10.06 -2.78
CA VAL A 128 3.67 10.71 -3.81
C VAL A 128 3.68 12.24 -3.67
N ASN A 129 4.11 12.76 -2.51
CA ASN A 129 4.05 14.17 -2.15
C ASN A 129 2.62 14.74 -2.19
N LEU A 130 1.67 13.98 -1.64
CA LEU A 130 0.26 14.34 -1.55
C LEU A 130 -0.14 14.45 -0.07
N PHE A 131 -0.47 15.65 0.40
CA PHE A 131 -1.02 15.83 1.73
C PHE A 131 -2.51 15.48 1.75
N VAL A 132 -2.88 14.40 2.45
CA VAL A 132 -4.27 13.97 2.63
C VAL A 132 -4.72 14.30 4.06
N PRO A 133 -5.85 14.99 4.27
CA PRO A 133 -6.36 15.26 5.61
C PRO A 133 -6.68 13.96 6.36
N PRO A 134 -6.44 13.86 7.68
CA PRO A 134 -6.72 12.65 8.46
C PRO A 134 -8.17 12.16 8.34
N SER A 135 -9.14 13.06 8.15
CA SER A 135 -10.55 12.72 7.96
C SER A 135 -10.85 11.97 6.65
N GLN A 136 -9.91 11.95 5.72
CA GLN A 136 -10.00 11.25 4.43
C GLN A 136 -9.05 10.05 4.36
N ILE A 137 -8.48 9.61 5.49
CA ILE A 137 -7.59 8.44 5.55
C ILE A 137 -8.21 7.40 6.46
N ILE A 138 -8.30 6.18 5.95
CA ILE A 138 -8.60 4.97 6.70
C ILE A 138 -7.42 4.02 6.48
N ASP A 139 -6.48 4.06 7.42
CA ASP A 139 -5.29 3.21 7.36
C ASP A 139 -5.49 1.95 8.20
N THR A 140 -5.63 0.81 7.52
CA THR A 140 -5.84 -0.48 8.19
C THR A 140 -4.67 -0.89 9.07
N VAL A 141 -3.45 -0.41 8.80
CA VAL A 141 -2.31 -0.73 9.67
C VAL A 141 -2.45 -0.08 11.04
N GLU A 142 -3.08 1.10 11.12
CA GLU A 142 -3.33 1.78 12.39
C GLU A 142 -4.61 1.25 13.06
N ILE A 143 -5.61 0.78 12.28
CA ILE A 143 -6.79 0.11 12.84
C ILE A 143 -6.39 -1.16 13.59
N PHE A 144 -5.56 -2.01 12.98
CA PHE A 144 -5.12 -3.28 13.56
C PHE A 144 -3.83 -3.15 14.39
N ARG A 145 -3.53 -1.96 14.90
CA ARG A 145 -2.37 -1.73 15.76
C ARG A 145 -2.78 -1.45 17.19
N GLN A 146 -2.21 -2.21 18.12
CA GLN A 146 -2.27 -1.91 19.54
C GLN A 146 -1.32 -0.76 19.90
N ASP A 147 -1.69 0.06 20.89
CA ASP A 147 -0.85 1.18 21.33
C ASP A 147 0.56 0.71 21.68
N ARG A 148 1.57 1.42 21.15
CA ARG A 148 3.01 1.13 21.30
C ARG A 148 3.47 -0.24 20.80
N MET A 149 2.61 -1.00 20.13
CA MET A 149 2.98 -2.28 19.53
C MET A 149 3.41 -2.10 18.07
N ARG A 150 4.06 -3.15 17.53
CA ARG A 150 4.51 -3.18 16.13
C ARG A 150 3.32 -3.13 15.16
N LYS A 151 3.58 -2.56 13.99
CA LYS A 151 2.69 -2.64 12.82
C LYS A 151 2.63 -4.09 12.30
N ILE A 152 1.44 -4.53 11.90
CA ILE A 152 1.20 -5.87 11.35
C ILE A 152 1.13 -5.74 9.84
N SER A 153 1.79 -6.65 9.10
CA SER A 153 1.75 -6.61 7.63
C SER A 153 0.37 -6.96 7.08
N LEU A 154 0.03 -6.36 5.94
CA LEU A 154 -1.19 -6.65 5.19
C LEU A 154 -1.36 -8.15 4.97
N ARG A 155 -0.30 -8.81 4.51
CA ARG A 155 -0.28 -10.26 4.26
C ARG A 155 -0.60 -11.09 5.50
N PHE A 156 -0.07 -10.72 6.67
CA PHE A 156 -0.36 -11.44 7.91
C PHE A 156 -1.83 -11.27 8.32
N LEU A 157 -2.36 -10.04 8.20
CA LEU A 157 -3.76 -9.75 8.49
C LEU A 157 -4.70 -10.44 7.49
N ALA A 158 -4.41 -10.40 6.20
CA ALA A 158 -5.21 -11.07 5.17
C ALA A 158 -5.31 -12.57 5.44
N ASN A 159 -4.22 -13.21 5.85
CA ASN A 159 -4.24 -14.62 6.22
C ASN A 159 -5.13 -14.90 7.44
N HIS A 160 -4.97 -14.16 8.53
CA HIS A 160 -5.66 -14.47 9.79
C HIS A 160 -7.10 -13.93 9.86
N VAL A 161 -7.38 -12.81 9.19
CA VAL A 161 -8.69 -12.13 9.25
C VAL A 161 -9.56 -12.48 8.04
N LEU A 162 -8.97 -12.60 6.85
CA LEU A 162 -9.69 -12.91 5.62
C LEU A 162 -9.60 -14.39 5.22
N GLY A 163 -8.70 -15.16 5.84
CA GLY A 163 -8.46 -16.56 5.48
C GLY A 163 -7.80 -16.74 4.11
N ARG A 164 -7.09 -15.71 3.60
CA ARG A 164 -6.47 -15.72 2.27
C ARG A 164 -4.94 -15.69 2.37
N ASP A 165 -4.25 -16.57 1.64
CA ASP A 165 -2.80 -16.42 1.44
C ASP A 165 -2.55 -15.51 0.24
N MET A 166 -1.96 -14.35 0.51
CA MET A 166 -1.52 -13.42 -0.54
C MET A 166 -0.21 -13.92 -1.13
N GLN A 167 0.03 -13.62 -2.41
CA GLN A 167 1.17 -14.14 -3.17
C GLN A 167 2.52 -13.91 -2.46
N GLN A 168 3.39 -14.93 -2.46
CA GLN A 168 4.67 -14.86 -1.76
C GLN A 168 5.79 -14.18 -2.55
N ASN A 169 5.68 -14.15 -3.88
CA ASN A 169 6.82 -13.89 -4.77
C ASN A 169 6.86 -12.47 -5.32
N THR A 170 5.69 -11.87 -5.55
CA THR A 170 5.52 -10.54 -6.15
C THR A 170 4.23 -9.94 -5.62
N HIS A 171 4.27 -8.67 -5.23
CA HIS A 171 3.07 -7.93 -4.85
C HIS A 171 2.25 -7.56 -6.10
N ASP A 172 0.92 -7.59 -5.94
CA ASP A 172 -0.01 -6.99 -6.90
C ASP A 172 -0.82 -5.91 -6.19
N SER A 173 -0.47 -4.66 -6.46
CA SER A 173 -1.10 -3.48 -5.91
C SER A 173 -2.65 -3.47 -5.98
N ILE A 174 -3.26 -4.11 -7.00
CA ILE A 174 -4.72 -4.25 -7.06
C ILE A 174 -5.24 -5.23 -5.99
N GLU A 175 -4.58 -6.36 -5.81
CA GLU A 175 -4.91 -7.34 -4.77
C GLU A 175 -4.72 -6.73 -3.37
N ASP A 176 -3.63 -5.99 -3.18
CA ASP A 176 -3.29 -5.35 -1.91
C ASP A 176 -4.33 -4.27 -1.53
N ALA A 177 -4.72 -3.40 -2.47
CA ALA A 177 -5.78 -2.43 -2.27
C ALA A 177 -7.13 -3.10 -1.90
N ARG A 178 -7.50 -4.21 -2.58
CA ARG A 178 -8.71 -4.97 -2.25
C ARG A 178 -8.64 -5.56 -0.85
N ALA A 179 -7.53 -6.19 -0.50
CA ALA A 179 -7.33 -6.81 0.81
C ALA A 179 -7.42 -5.76 1.93
N ALA A 180 -6.85 -4.57 1.74
CA ALA A 180 -6.97 -3.47 2.69
C ALA A 180 -8.43 -3.03 2.86
N PHE A 181 -9.19 -2.89 1.78
CA PHE A 181 -10.61 -2.56 1.88
C PHE A 181 -11.43 -3.64 2.59
N GLU A 182 -11.19 -4.92 2.27
CA GLU A 182 -11.87 -6.04 2.93
C GLU A 182 -11.52 -6.11 4.44
N LEU A 183 -10.27 -5.86 4.82
CA LEU A 183 -9.85 -5.76 6.22
C LEU A 183 -10.57 -4.63 6.95
N TYR A 184 -10.75 -3.48 6.30
CA TYR A 184 -11.54 -2.39 6.88
C TYR A 184 -12.99 -2.82 7.13
N LEU A 185 -13.63 -3.50 6.17
CA LEU A 185 -14.99 -4.03 6.35
C LEU A 185 -15.06 -5.03 7.52
N LYS A 186 -14.07 -5.92 7.65
CA LYS A 186 -13.97 -6.85 8.78
C LYS A 186 -13.78 -6.15 10.12
N ALA A 187 -12.97 -5.10 10.16
CA ALA A 187 -12.82 -4.29 11.37
C ALA A 187 -14.15 -3.65 11.79
N LEU A 188 -14.96 -3.17 10.84
CA LEU A 188 -16.30 -2.66 11.14
C LEU A 188 -17.23 -3.77 11.67
N GLU A 189 -17.23 -4.94 11.04
CA GLU A 189 -18.01 -6.11 11.48
C GLU A 189 -17.65 -6.51 12.92
N PHE A 190 -16.36 -6.62 13.24
CA PHE A 190 -15.93 -6.97 14.60
C PHE A 190 -16.27 -5.89 15.62
N LYS A 191 -16.23 -4.61 15.25
CA LYS A 191 -16.66 -3.51 16.12
C LYS A 191 -18.16 -3.53 16.37
N GLN A 192 -18.97 -3.83 15.35
CA GLN A 192 -20.43 -3.96 15.50
C GLN A 192 -20.81 -5.13 16.40
N ASN A 193 -20.01 -6.19 16.42
CA ASN A 193 -20.21 -7.38 17.24
C ASN A 193 -19.51 -7.32 18.61
N ASP A 194 -18.89 -6.19 18.98
CA ASP A 194 -18.08 -6.02 20.20
C ASP A 194 -16.96 -7.07 20.37
N THR A 195 -16.45 -7.63 19.26
CA THR A 195 -15.39 -8.66 19.26
C THR A 195 -14.03 -8.14 18.85
N PHE A 196 -13.92 -6.88 18.39
CA PHE A 196 -12.70 -6.32 17.80
C PHE A 196 -11.46 -6.46 18.71
N GLU A 197 -11.55 -6.07 19.98
CA GLU A 197 -10.42 -6.16 20.92
C GLU A 197 -9.98 -7.60 21.17
N LYS A 198 -10.93 -8.54 21.24
CA LYS A 198 -10.62 -9.96 21.41
C LYS A 198 -9.84 -10.48 20.19
N VAL A 199 -10.35 -10.22 18.99
CA VAL A 199 -9.71 -10.64 17.74
C VAL A 199 -8.33 -10.01 17.60
N LEU A 200 -8.19 -8.72 17.90
CA LEU A 200 -6.91 -8.03 17.83
C LEU A 200 -5.87 -8.64 18.78
N ASN A 201 -6.27 -8.95 20.02
CA ASN A 201 -5.40 -9.64 20.97
C ASN A 201 -4.97 -11.03 20.48
N GLU A 202 -5.90 -11.80 19.91
CA GLU A 202 -5.60 -13.12 19.33
C GLU A 202 -4.58 -13.01 18.18
N ILE A 203 -4.74 -12.04 17.28
CA ILE A 203 -3.78 -11.78 16.18
C ILE A 203 -2.39 -11.49 16.74
N TYR A 204 -2.27 -10.63 17.76
CA TYR A 204 -0.97 -10.32 18.38
C TYR A 204 -0.36 -11.53 19.09
N GLN A 205 -1.16 -12.36 19.76
CA GLN A 205 -0.69 -13.59 20.39
C GLN A 205 -0.15 -14.60 19.37
N ILE A 206 -0.89 -14.82 18.27
CA ILE A 206 -0.45 -15.69 17.18
C ILE A 206 0.82 -15.13 16.53
N GLY A 207 0.86 -13.82 16.27
CA GLY A 207 2.03 -13.15 15.72
C GLY A 207 3.27 -13.33 16.59
N GLN A 208 3.15 -13.22 17.92
CA GLN A 208 4.26 -13.46 18.84
C GLN A 208 4.73 -14.92 18.85
N ARG A 209 3.80 -15.89 18.78
CA ARG A 209 4.14 -17.33 18.74
C ARG A 209 4.82 -17.74 17.45
N THR A 210 4.39 -17.18 16.32
CA THR A 210 4.87 -17.52 14.98
C THR A 210 6.02 -16.64 14.51
N ASP A 211 6.53 -15.74 15.35
CA ASP A 211 7.47 -14.68 14.95
C ASP A 211 6.99 -13.91 13.70
N TRP A 212 5.66 -13.73 13.60
CA TRP A 212 4.96 -13.05 12.51
C TRP A 212 5.21 -13.65 11.12
N LYS A 213 5.58 -14.94 11.07
CA LYS A 213 5.79 -15.69 9.83
C LYS A 213 4.57 -16.57 9.57
N LEU A 214 4.14 -16.59 8.31
CA LEU A 214 3.06 -17.46 7.86
C LEU A 214 3.58 -18.88 7.61
N GLY A 215 2.74 -19.89 7.91
CA GLY A 215 3.05 -21.31 7.67
C GLY A 215 3.85 -22.01 8.76
N LEU A 216 3.95 -21.45 9.98
CA LEU A 216 4.66 -22.07 11.10
C LEU A 216 3.78 -22.84 12.11
N ASP A 217 2.47 -22.93 11.90
CA ASP A 217 1.58 -23.84 12.65
C ASP A 217 0.91 -24.77 11.60
N THR A 218 1.11 -26.09 11.55
CA THR A 218 1.02 -27.09 12.62
C THR A 218 2.12 -28.17 12.50
N ALA A 219 3.07 -28.20 13.45
CA ALA A 219 3.66 -29.46 13.86
C ALA A 219 2.82 -29.97 15.04
N GLU A 220 1.90 -30.89 14.76
CA GLU A 220 1.33 -31.81 15.76
C GLU A 220 2.42 -32.74 16.32
#